data_AF-A0A7C3C2E8-F1
#
_entry.id   AF-A0A7C3C2E8-F1
#
_cell.length_a   1.000
_cell.length_b   1.000
_cell.length_c   1.000
_cell.angle_alpha   90.00
_cell.angle_beta   90.00
_cell.angle_gamma   90.00
#
_symmetry.space_group_name_H-M   'P 1'
#
loop_
_entity.id
_entity.type
_entity.pdbx_description
1 polymer ?
#
loop_
_entity_poly.entity_id
_entity_poly.type
_entity_poly.pdbx_seq_one_letter_code
_entity_poly.pdbx_strand_id
1 'polypeptide(L)'
;MTVVGVVLLFLVVVPGGSPFVRWVLSRVPAARPSSGKEGIEAAGRWIGYLERTLILALILAGEPAGVGFVFAGKAIARFSEREQVEYYLLGTFASFTWAVVLALAALALV
;
A
#
# COMPACT_ATOMS: atom_id res chain seq x y z
N MET A 1 -20.19 -1.42 15.62
CA MET A 1 -20.14 -2.57 14.68
C MET A 1 -20.66 -3.83 15.37
N THR A 2 -21.57 -4.58 14.74
CA THR A 2 -21.96 -5.91 15.22
C THR A 2 -20.86 -6.93 14.89
N VAL A 3 -20.81 -8.06 15.61
CA VAL A 3 -19.87 -9.16 15.32
C VAL A 3 -19.98 -9.62 13.86
N VAL A 4 -21.20 -9.67 13.32
CA VAL A 4 -21.46 -9.99 11.91
C VAL A 4 -20.80 -8.99 10.97
N GLY A 5 -20.89 -7.68 11.26
CA GLY A 5 -20.25 -6.64 10.46
C GLY A 5 -18.72 -6.73 10.45
N VAL A 6 -18.11 -7.10 11.59
CA VAL A 6 -16.67 -7.32 11.67
C VAL A 6 -16.26 -8.54 10.83
N VAL A 7 -16.98 -9.66 10.95
CA VAL A 7 -16.69 -10.87 10.15
C VAL A 7 -16.80 -10.58 8.65
N LEU A 8 -17.84 -9.86 8.21
CA LEU A 8 -18.00 -9.46 6.81
C LEU A 8 -16.86 -8.56 6.33
N LEU A 9 -16.39 -7.62 7.16
CA LEU A 9 -15.24 -6.77 6.83
C LEU A 9 -13.98 -7.60 6.57
N PHE A 10 -13.67 -8.57 7.44
CA PHE A 10 -12.54 -9.49 7.25
C PHE A 10 -12.66 -10.31 5.96
N LEU A 11 -13.87 -10.81 5.66
CA LEU A 11 -14.14 -11.56 4.43
C LEU A 11 -14.02 -10.72 3.16
N VAL A 12 -14.12 -9.39 3.23
CA VAL A 12 -13.91 -8.50 2.07
C VAL A 12 -12.45 -8.08 1.97
N VAL A 13 -11.86 -7.62 3.08
CA VAL A 13 -10.52 -7.03 3.11
C VAL A 13 -9.46 -8.05 2.72
N VAL A 14 -9.48 -9.24 3.32
CA VAL A 14 -8.43 -10.25 3.17
C VAL A 14 -8.35 -10.81 1.75
N PRO A 15 -9.42 -11.38 1.16
CA PRO A 15 -9.35 -11.89 -0.21
C PRO A 15 -9.29 -10.77 -1.25
N GLY A 16 -9.92 -9.62 -0.98
CA GLY A 16 -9.95 -8.45 -1.89
C GLY A 16 -8.61 -7.74 -2.04
N GLY A 17 -7.70 -7.90 -1.08
CA GLY A 17 -6.35 -7.31 -1.18
C GLY A 17 -5.52 -7.92 -2.31
N SER A 18 -5.67 -9.23 -2.56
CA SER A 18 -4.88 -9.92 -3.59
C SER A 18 -5.14 -9.44 -5.04
N PRO A 19 -6.39 -9.28 -5.53
CA PRO A 19 -6.62 -8.69 -6.85
C PRO A 19 -6.24 -7.21 -6.89
N PHE A 20 -6.41 -6.47 -5.80
CA PHE A 20 -6.01 -5.06 -5.74
C PHE A 20 -4.50 -4.88 -5.91
N VAL A 21 -3.69 -5.62 -5.13
CA VAL A 21 -2.23 -5.56 -5.23
C VAL A 21 -1.77 -5.98 -6.63
N ARG A 22 -2.34 -7.06 -7.19
CA ARG A 22 -2.02 -7.49 -8.56
C ARG A 22 -2.37 -6.42 -9.59
N TRP A 23 -3.49 -5.73 -9.43
CA TRP A 23 -3.87 -4.63 -10.28
C TRP A 23 -2.87 -3.48 -10.19
N VAL A 24 -2.46 -3.06 -8.99
CA VAL A 24 -1.43 -2.02 -8.82
C VAL A 24 -0.11 -2.44 -9.48
N LEU A 25 0.34 -3.67 -9.24
CA LEU A 25 1.58 -4.19 -9.83
C LEU A 25 1.49 -4.30 -11.36
N SER A 26 0.32 -4.62 -11.93
CA SER A 26 0.11 -4.65 -13.39
C SER A 26 0.20 -3.28 -14.05
N ARG A 27 -0.02 -2.19 -13.30
CA ARG A 27 0.19 -0.81 -13.80
C ARG A 27 1.67 -0.43 -13.90
N VAL A 28 2.53 -1.26 -13.34
CA VAL A 28 3.99 -1.11 -13.46
C VAL A 28 4.58 -2.43 -13.95
N PRO A 29 4.37 -2.81 -15.22
CA PRO A 29 4.92 -4.05 -15.79
C PRO A 29 6.44 -4.14 -15.63
N ALA A 30 7.08 -2.95 -15.62
CA ALA A 30 8.51 -2.79 -15.50
C ALA A 30 9.00 -2.72 -14.02
N ALA A 31 8.12 -2.83 -13.02
CA ALA A 31 8.55 -2.99 -11.63
C ALA A 31 9.10 -4.40 -11.36
N ARG A 32 9.09 -5.33 -12.33
CA ARG A 32 9.70 -6.64 -12.11
C ARG A 32 11.22 -6.47 -11.91
N PRO A 33 11.89 -7.38 -11.19
CA PRO A 33 13.35 -7.34 -10.97
C PRO A 33 14.25 -7.36 -12.22
N SER A 34 13.69 -7.26 -13.43
CA SER A 34 14.37 -7.47 -14.70
C SER A 34 14.06 -6.37 -15.72
N SER A 35 13.60 -5.20 -15.29
CA SER A 35 12.94 -4.22 -16.16
C SER A 35 13.54 -2.81 -16.12
N GLY A 36 14.86 -2.71 -15.99
CA GLY A 36 15.62 -1.53 -16.40
C GLY A 36 15.19 -0.21 -15.72
N LYS A 37 15.64 0.92 -16.28
CA LYS A 37 15.46 2.25 -15.66
C LYS A 37 14.01 2.75 -15.67
N GLU A 38 13.27 2.51 -16.76
CA GLU A 38 11.87 2.97 -16.90
C GLU A 38 10.94 2.32 -15.88
N GLY A 39 11.22 1.08 -15.51
CA GLY A 39 10.45 0.33 -14.52
C GLY A 39 10.60 0.82 -13.10
N ILE A 40 11.84 1.12 -12.72
CA ILE A 40 12.19 1.74 -11.44
C ILE A 40 11.51 3.11 -11.33
N GLU A 41 11.59 3.95 -12.36
CA GLU A 41 10.92 5.26 -12.31
C GLU A 41 9.40 5.15 -12.17
N ALA A 42 8.78 4.20 -12.87
CA ALA A 42 7.35 3.97 -12.77
C ALA A 42 6.94 3.40 -11.40
N ALA A 43 7.73 2.50 -10.81
CA ALA A 43 7.51 1.96 -9.47
C ALA A 43 7.62 3.06 -8.42
N GLY A 44 8.68 3.88 -8.47
CA GLY A 44 8.86 5.05 -7.61
C GLY A 44 7.68 6.03 -7.63
N ARG A 45 7.08 6.27 -8.82
CA ARG A 45 5.87 7.12 -8.92
C ARG A 45 4.68 6.52 -8.17
N TRP A 46 4.41 5.22 -8.35
CA TRP A 46 3.31 4.54 -7.67
C TRP A 46 3.53 4.42 -6.15
N ILE A 47 4.76 4.12 -5.72
CA ILE A 47 5.15 4.15 -4.30
C ILE A 47 4.83 5.52 -3.70
N GLY A 48 5.18 6.61 -4.41
CA GLY A 48 4.88 7.96 -3.95
C GLY A 48 3.38 8.26 -3.82
N TYR A 49 2.53 7.73 -4.71
CA TYR A 49 1.08 7.87 -4.56
C TYR A 49 0.56 7.11 -3.34
N LEU A 50 0.98 5.86 -3.16
CA LEU A 50 0.56 5.04 -2.02
C LEU A 50 1.04 5.62 -0.68
N GLU A 51 2.28 6.11 -0.62
CA GLU A 51 2.81 6.81 0.54
C GLU A 51 1.92 8.00 0.94
N ARG A 52 1.59 8.88 0.00
CA ARG A 52 0.74 10.05 0.30
C ARG A 52 -0.66 9.63 0.75
N THR A 53 -1.24 8.61 0.11
CA THR A 53 -2.54 8.07 0.52
C THR A 53 -2.49 7.50 1.93
N LEU A 54 -1.45 6.73 2.27
CA LEU A 54 -1.27 6.17 3.62
C LEU A 54 -1.06 7.26 4.66
N ILE A 55 -0.19 8.24 4.38
CA ILE A 55 0.06 9.36 5.29
C ILE A 55 -1.24 10.12 5.55
N LEU A 56 -1.97 10.49 4.49
CA LEU A 56 -3.25 11.17 4.63
C LEU A 56 -4.24 10.34 5.46
N ALA A 57 -4.39 9.05 5.13
CA ALA A 57 -5.31 8.16 5.82
C ALA A 57 -4.97 8.02 7.31
N LEU A 58 -3.70 7.84 7.66
CA LEU A 58 -3.23 7.70 9.05
C LEU A 58 -3.39 8.99 9.85
N ILE A 59 -3.11 10.15 9.26
CA ILE A 59 -3.36 11.44 9.91
C ILE A 59 -4.85 11.65 10.15
N LEU A 60 -5.70 11.36 9.17
CA LEU A 60 -7.16 11.43 9.34
C LEU A 60 -7.68 10.43 10.38
N ALA A 61 -7.01 9.29 10.54
CA ALA A 61 -7.29 8.30 11.57
C ALA A 61 -6.84 8.70 12.99
N GLY A 62 -6.12 9.82 13.14
CA GLY A 62 -5.55 10.24 14.42
C GLY A 62 -4.27 9.49 14.82
N GLU A 63 -3.63 8.79 13.88
CA GLU A 63 -2.46 7.91 14.12
C GLU A 63 -1.18 8.46 13.42
N PRO A 64 -0.67 9.64 13.82
CA PRO A 64 0.52 10.24 13.19
C PRO A 64 1.78 9.39 13.39
N ALA A 65 1.85 8.57 14.44
CA ALA A 65 2.96 7.63 14.65
C ALA A 65 3.11 6.64 13.48
N GLY A 66 2.00 6.25 12.84
CA GLY A 66 2.01 5.38 11.67
C GLY A 66 2.71 5.98 10.45
N VAL A 67 2.81 7.32 10.36
CA VAL A 67 3.57 8.00 9.29
C VAL A 67 5.05 7.63 9.35
N GLY A 68 5.59 7.38 10.55
CA GLY A 68 6.97 6.93 10.74
C GLY A 68 7.24 5.57 10.08
N PHE A 69 6.27 4.66 10.09
CA PHE A 69 6.36 3.38 9.38
C PHE A 69 6.44 3.58 7.86
N VAL A 70 5.59 4.45 7.31
CA VAL A 70 5.60 4.75 5.87
C VAL A 70 6.94 5.39 5.45
N PHE A 71 7.45 6.32 6.26
CA PHE A 71 8.74 6.97 6.01
C PHE A 71 9.91 5.97 6.06
N ALA A 72 9.93 5.07 7.04
CA ALA A 72 10.95 4.04 7.15
C ALA A 72 10.96 3.11 5.92
N GLY A 73 9.78 2.71 5.44
CA GLY A 73 9.65 1.94 4.20
C GLY A 73 10.29 2.63 2.99
N LYS A 74 10.05 3.94 2.82
CA LYS A 74 10.67 4.74 1.75
C LYS A 74 12.18 4.84 1.90
N ALA A 75 12.68 4.98 3.11
CA ALA A 75 14.11 5.04 3.37
C ALA A 75 14.82 3.76 2.93
N ILE A 76 14.21 2.59 3.16
CA ILE A 76 14.74 1.28 2.73
C ILE A 76 14.92 1.24 1.20
N ALA A 77 13.94 1.71 0.42
CA ALA A 77 14.06 1.75 -1.05
C ALA A 77 15.23 2.61 -1.56
N ARG A 78 15.71 3.58 -0.77
CA ARG A 78 16.82 4.46 -1.17
C ARG A 78 18.20 3.81 -1.02
N PHE A 79 18.36 2.88 -0.08
CA PHE A 79 19.66 2.32 0.31
C PHE A 79 19.90 0.89 -0.17
N SER A 80 18.93 0.27 -0.84
CA SER A 80 19.01 -1.11 -1.32
C SER A 80 19.06 -1.22 -2.84
N GLU A 81 19.27 -2.42 -3.38
CA GLU A 81 19.16 -2.70 -4.81
C GLU A 81 17.75 -2.33 -5.31
N ARG A 82 17.66 -1.19 -6.01
CA ARG A 82 16.39 -0.47 -6.24
C ARG A 82 15.32 -1.32 -6.91
N GLU A 83 15.70 -2.18 -7.84
CA GLU A 83 14.76 -2.89 -8.70
C GLU A 83 13.90 -3.92 -7.92
N GLN A 84 14.54 -4.71 -7.04
CA GLN A 84 13.81 -5.71 -6.22
C GLN A 84 13.07 -5.05 -5.06
N VAL A 85 13.69 -4.05 -4.43
CA VAL A 85 13.12 -3.38 -3.27
C VAL A 85 11.92 -2.54 -3.63
N GLU A 86 11.94 -1.83 -4.77
CA GLU A 86 10.77 -1.05 -5.21
C GLU A 86 9.58 -1.95 -5.57
N TYR A 87 9.81 -3.11 -6.18
CA TYR A 87 8.73 -4.09 -6.42
C TYR A 87 8.06 -4.53 -5.12
N TYR A 88 8.88 -4.94 -4.14
CA TYR A 88 8.39 -5.41 -2.85
C TYR A 88 7.70 -4.30 -2.06
N LEU A 89 8.28 -3.10 -2.08
CA LEU A 89 7.73 -1.95 -1.38
C LEU A 89 6.41 -1.48 -2.02
N LEU A 90 6.32 -1.48 -3.35
CA LEU A 90 5.10 -1.19 -4.08
C LEU A 90 3.97 -2.16 -3.71
N GLY A 91 4.27 -3.47 -3.68
CA GLY A 91 3.30 -4.48 -3.27
C GLY A 91 2.87 -4.33 -1.80
N THR A 92 3.83 -4.05 -0.91
CA THR A 92 3.57 -3.85 0.51
C THR A 92 2.69 -2.63 0.74
N PHE A 93 3.08 -1.46 0.21
CA PHE A 93 2.29 -0.24 0.35
C PHE A 93 0.91 -0.38 -0.28
N ALA A 94 0.76 -1.09 -1.40
CA ALA A 94 -0.55 -1.34 -1.99
C ALA A 94 -1.45 -2.14 -1.04
N SER A 95 -0.92 -3.22 -0.44
CA SER A 95 -1.68 -4.03 0.52
C SER A 95 -2.05 -3.24 1.78
N PHE A 96 -1.13 -2.44 2.30
CA PHE A 96 -1.39 -1.59 3.46
C PHE A 96 -2.45 -0.54 3.14
N THR A 97 -2.36 0.13 2.00
CA THR A 97 -3.35 1.12 1.56
C THR A 97 -4.74 0.50 1.47
N TRP A 98 -4.86 -0.70 0.88
CA TRP A 98 -6.12 -1.42 0.80
C TRP A 98 -6.74 -1.66 2.19
N ALA A 99 -5.95 -2.19 3.12
CA ALA A 99 -6.42 -2.49 4.47
C ALA A 99 -6.84 -1.22 5.23
N VAL A 100 -6.01 -0.16 5.18
CA VAL A 100 -6.27 1.11 5.88
C VAL A 100 -7.51 1.80 5.33
N VAL A 101 -7.65 1.90 4.00
CA VAL A 101 -8.80 2.57 3.37
C VAL A 101 -10.11 1.86 3.70
N LEU A 102 -10.15 0.52 3.63
CA LEU A 102 -11.36 -0.23 3.97
C LEU A 102 -11.67 -0.19 5.47
N ALA A 103 -10.65 -0.20 6.34
CA ALA A 103 -10.86 -0.04 7.77
C ALA A 103 -11.47 1.33 8.11
N LEU A 104 -10.96 2.40 7.49
CA LEU A 104 -11.52 3.76 7.67
C LEU A 104 -12.94 3.88 7.10
N ALA A 105 -13.19 3.30 5.93
CA ALA A 105 -14.53 3.27 5.33
C ALA A 105 -15.52 2.54 6.25
N ALA A 106 -15.11 1.41 6.84
CA ALA A 106 -15.93 0.68 7.80
C ALA A 106 -16.20 1.49 9.07
N LEU A 107 -15.19 2.23 9.57
CA LEU A 107 -15.34 3.09 10.73
C LEU A 107 -16.33 4.24 10.48
N ALA A 108 -16.33 4.82 9.28
CA ALA A 108 -17.23 5.92 8.90
C ALA A 108 -18.71 5.50 8.72
N LEU A 109 -18.97 4.19 8.54
CA LEU A 109 -20.32 3.64 8.35
C LEU A 109 -21.01 3.23 9.67
N VAL A 110 -20.35 3.47 10.81
CA VAL A 110 -20.76 3.01 12.15
C VAL A 110 -21.05 4.21 13.03
#